data_AF-A0A225WIS4-F1
#
_entry.id   AF-A0A225WIS4-F1
#
_cell.length_a   1.000
_cell.length_b   1.000
_cell.length_c   1.000
_cell.angle_alpha   90.00
_cell.angle_beta   90.00
_cell.angle_gamma   90.00
#
_symmetry.space_group_name_H-M   'P 1'
#
loop_
_entity.id
_entity.type
_entity.pdbx_description
1 polymer ?
#
loop_
_entity_poly.entity_id
_entity_poly.type
_entity_poly.pdbx_seq_one_letter_code
_entity_poly.pdbx_strand_id
1 'polypeptide(L)'
;MRIMHTRLLPRTGVSSRRSTLKSLRPLSLLPENVLPTRRNFSFSATYPTPSESAAMDDTDDKSTPRLVCGKCNTTISATKDLVFFKWRNGIHVSSATDESLKNLFPEDSVEDEGTSWKRHKMLCIKCNFQVGTLARIFSSDKVLFSASSVAVQMPEDQSPLLSLSGYPSSLLSFAMWSELILMAETQPKLKGLLQIRRVDNIQEYSSGNAQLNRKLLMAKDLQELLRVVDENTFDLNHYNIRTAIDRAGRFVSTRTTRANIVAVGNIDSSTKSEAPEDDLLTVPSPALFPQWSAKPNAIDTKRFWKLINETEKLVNFGIAAFKTGSSLTNLTTALMRLGVGRTSILQPVAAQAVFMVKSEKAKISAHEAGMVVTAIAHLLPRESRRQEWVLESLQAASKLLLDDLDDEKTSGEDKQRAAEVLVPLTRSFLFVERFSEDLFRRTFKEVNSGALDKLNLPPFKLRVLKSKLYQIHLDCEIYDRPSEFRLTPELVEECKRVFAAHQTKSKSSSFRLHHLVCTALDEIGLSNETSYGSNTGYHLDVVVPRQKIAIELNPSDCYQALESGDEEKDPNTFAFVDLKSRHLEQLGWTVIQLHADRFQQLESMEDRVMHLSMLLEIATCREFKAISTTRAQPDRT
;
A
#
# COMPACT_ATOMS: atom_id res chain seq x y z
N MET A 1 -25.26 36.92 -56.17
CA MET A 1 -26.50 37.07 -55.37
C MET A 1 -26.08 37.01 -53.90
N ARG A 2 -25.81 38.11 -53.18
CA ARG A 2 -26.71 39.11 -52.53
C ARG A 2 -27.85 38.46 -51.74
N ILE A 3 -28.20 38.78 -50.48
CA ILE A 3 -27.78 39.78 -49.47
C ILE A 3 -28.27 39.31 -48.06
N MET A 4 -27.60 39.88 -47.06
CA MET A 4 -27.77 40.03 -45.61
C MET A 4 -29.18 40.29 -44.96
N HIS A 5 -29.17 40.23 -43.62
CA HIS A 5 -29.64 41.26 -42.63
C HIS A 5 -30.92 41.06 -41.77
N THR A 6 -30.68 40.90 -40.45
CA THR A 6 -31.20 41.61 -39.24
C THR A 6 -32.70 41.88 -38.93
N ARG A 7 -33.05 41.52 -37.68
CA ARG A 7 -33.83 42.19 -36.58
C ARG A 7 -35.01 43.11 -36.92
N LEU A 8 -36.09 43.00 -36.12
CA LEU A 8 -36.70 44.11 -35.34
C LEU A 8 -37.80 43.62 -34.35
N LEU A 9 -37.87 44.28 -33.18
CA LEU A 9 -38.92 44.22 -32.14
C LEU A 9 -40.21 44.94 -32.59
N PRO A 10 -41.29 44.89 -31.78
CA PRO A 10 -41.62 46.09 -30.97
C PRO A 10 -42.07 45.84 -29.52
N ARG A 11 -41.84 46.87 -28.68
CA ARG A 11 -42.45 47.17 -27.35
C ARG A 11 -43.86 47.76 -27.56
N THR A 12 -44.83 47.78 -26.64
CA THR A 12 -45.10 48.61 -25.42
C THR A 12 -46.63 48.52 -25.20
N GLY A 13 -47.30 48.65 -24.04
CA GLY A 13 -46.97 48.99 -22.66
C GLY A 13 -48.24 49.33 -21.84
N VAL A 14 -48.04 49.61 -20.54
CA VAL A 14 -48.80 50.55 -19.65
C VAL A 14 -50.23 50.14 -19.20
N SER A 15 -50.79 50.47 -18.01
CA SER A 15 -50.39 50.60 -16.59
C SER A 15 -51.66 50.92 -15.74
N SER A 16 -51.54 50.92 -14.40
CA SER A 16 -52.34 51.67 -13.38
C SER A 16 -53.61 51.00 -12.82
N ARG A 17 -54.06 51.16 -11.55
CA ARG A 17 -53.60 51.86 -10.31
C ARG A 17 -54.54 51.50 -9.11
N ARG A 18 -53.99 51.47 -7.87
CA ARG A 18 -54.49 51.93 -6.52
C ARG A 18 -55.83 51.40 -5.91
N SER A 19 -55.88 50.82 -4.70
CA SER A 19 -55.84 51.35 -3.28
C SER A 19 -57.18 51.00 -2.59
N THR A 20 -57.35 50.55 -1.32
CA THR A 20 -57.20 51.27 -0.02
C THR A 20 -57.58 50.38 1.20
N LEU A 21 -56.81 50.54 2.30
CA LEU A 21 -57.16 50.70 3.74
C LEU A 21 -57.83 49.60 4.64
N LYS A 22 -57.06 49.29 5.71
CA LYS A 22 -57.29 48.94 7.16
C LYS A 22 -58.62 49.41 7.80
N SER A 23 -59.09 49.02 9.01
CA SER A 23 -58.70 48.21 10.20
C SER A 23 -59.94 48.17 11.14
N LEU A 24 -60.05 47.25 12.11
CA LEU A 24 -60.57 47.53 13.47
C LEU A 24 -60.33 46.32 14.43
N ARG A 25 -59.65 46.58 15.56
CA ARG A 25 -59.68 45.81 16.83
C ARG A 25 -60.43 46.68 17.87
N PRO A 26 -61.10 46.08 18.87
CA PRO A 26 -60.61 46.13 20.28
C PRO A 26 -60.78 44.76 21.00
N LEU A 27 -59.85 44.34 21.90
CA LEU A 27 -59.95 44.34 23.40
C LEU A 27 -61.24 43.67 23.94
N SER A 28 -61.30 42.77 24.93
CA SER A 28 -60.39 42.27 25.97
C SER A 28 -61.15 41.19 26.80
N LEU A 29 -60.45 40.47 27.68
CA LEU A 29 -60.91 39.70 28.86
C LEU A 29 -61.14 38.17 28.71
N LEU A 30 -60.19 37.42 29.29
CA LEU A 30 -60.38 36.11 29.94
C LEU A 30 -61.18 36.30 31.24
N PRO A 31 -61.99 35.32 31.71
CA PRO A 31 -61.41 34.25 32.52
C PRO A 31 -61.99 32.82 32.33
N GLU A 32 -61.14 31.88 32.73
CA GLU A 32 -61.41 30.56 33.35
C GLU A 32 -62.07 29.39 32.58
N ASN A 33 -61.27 28.31 32.55
CA ASN A 33 -61.63 26.90 32.74
C ASN A 33 -62.72 26.29 31.86
N VAL A 34 -62.33 25.85 30.65
CA VAL A 34 -62.99 24.72 29.98
C VAL A 34 -61.94 23.87 29.27
N LEU A 35 -61.80 22.62 29.72
CA LEU A 35 -61.08 21.55 29.02
C LEU A 35 -61.61 21.42 27.57
N PRO A 36 -60.79 21.54 26.52
CA PRO A 36 -61.25 21.27 25.17
C PRO A 36 -61.10 19.78 24.82
N THR A 37 -62.25 19.12 24.76
CA THR A 37 -62.72 18.30 23.63
C THR A 37 -61.67 17.66 22.71
N ARG A 38 -61.76 16.32 22.62
CA ARG A 38 -61.16 15.46 21.59
C ARG A 38 -61.23 16.11 20.19
N ARG A 39 -60.08 16.46 19.64
CA ARG A 39 -59.90 16.55 18.18
C ARG A 39 -59.71 15.13 17.66
N ASN A 40 -60.70 14.62 16.93
CA ASN A 40 -60.55 13.43 16.11
C ASN A 40 -59.48 13.72 15.04
N PHE A 41 -58.36 13.02 15.11
CA PHE A 41 -57.44 12.90 13.99
C PHE A 41 -57.95 11.76 13.10
N SER A 42 -58.47 12.08 11.92
CA SER A 42 -58.66 11.10 10.86
C SER A 42 -57.33 10.87 10.15
N PHE A 43 -56.78 9.67 10.25
CA PHE A 43 -55.68 9.24 9.40
C PHE A 43 -56.24 8.78 8.05
N SER A 44 -55.89 9.48 6.97
CA SER A 44 -56.05 8.95 5.61
C SER A 44 -54.93 7.96 5.36
N ALA A 45 -55.25 6.66 5.36
CA ALA A 45 -54.33 5.58 5.00
C ALA A 45 -54.22 5.45 3.46
N THR A 46 -53.84 6.54 2.79
CA THR A 46 -53.50 6.52 1.37
C THR A 46 -51.99 6.54 1.25
N TYR A 47 -51.41 5.36 1.02
CA TYR A 47 -50.01 5.23 0.64
C TYR A 47 -49.78 5.94 -0.70
N PRO A 48 -48.63 6.62 -0.89
CA PRO A 48 -48.31 7.24 -2.17
C PRO A 48 -48.24 6.17 -3.27
N THR A 49 -48.77 6.50 -4.44
CA THR A 49 -48.66 5.65 -5.61
C THR A 49 -47.20 5.61 -6.10
N PRO A 50 -46.75 4.55 -6.80
CA PRO A 50 -45.38 4.47 -7.35
C PRO A 50 -45.00 5.69 -8.21
N SER A 51 -45.98 6.30 -8.86
CA SER A 51 -45.86 7.54 -9.64
C SER A 51 -45.64 8.80 -8.80
N GLU A 52 -46.22 8.87 -7.59
CA GLU A 52 -46.03 10.01 -6.67
C GLU A 52 -44.69 9.94 -5.94
N SER A 53 -44.18 8.73 -5.67
CA SER A 53 -42.86 8.52 -5.07
C SER A 53 -41.70 8.80 -6.03
N ALA A 54 -41.90 8.62 -7.34
CA ALA A 54 -40.87 8.91 -8.36
C ALA A 54 -40.60 10.41 -8.53
N ALA A 55 -41.51 11.29 -8.11
CA ALA A 55 -41.37 12.74 -8.23
C ALA A 55 -40.62 13.40 -7.05
N MET A 56 -40.26 12.64 -6.01
CA MET A 56 -39.58 13.15 -4.80
C MET A 56 -38.08 12.79 -4.72
N ASP A 57 -37.53 12.14 -5.75
CA ASP A 57 -36.17 11.55 -5.73
C ASP A 57 -35.04 12.54 -6.09
N ASP A 58 -35.32 13.84 -6.23
CA ASP A 58 -34.35 14.84 -6.76
C ASP A 58 -33.79 15.83 -5.72
N THR A 59 -34.08 15.67 -4.42
CA THR A 59 -33.59 16.60 -3.37
C THR A 59 -32.85 15.92 -2.21
N ASP A 60 -32.17 14.82 -2.47
CA ASP A 60 -31.55 14.02 -1.41
C ASP A 60 -30.08 14.44 -1.17
N ASP A 61 -29.83 15.11 -0.04
CA ASP A 61 -28.51 15.47 0.48
C ASP A 61 -27.67 14.22 0.81
N LYS A 62 -26.80 13.79 -0.11
CA LYS A 62 -26.01 12.55 -0.05
C LYS A 62 -24.86 12.55 0.97
N SER A 63 -24.73 13.61 1.74
CA SER A 63 -23.67 13.79 2.74
C SER A 63 -23.85 12.95 4.02
N THR A 64 -25.00 12.31 4.21
CA THR A 64 -25.33 11.58 5.45
C THR A 64 -25.51 10.07 5.21
N PRO A 65 -25.10 9.19 6.15
CA PRO A 65 -25.30 7.76 6.01
C PRO A 65 -26.78 7.37 6.03
N ARG A 66 -27.16 6.34 5.27
CA ARG A 66 -28.57 5.95 5.08
C ARG A 66 -28.75 4.44 5.13
N LEU A 67 -29.87 3.99 5.70
CA LEU A 67 -30.33 2.61 5.58
C LEU A 67 -30.88 2.40 4.17
N VAL A 68 -30.43 1.35 3.48
CA VAL A 68 -30.86 0.99 2.14
C VAL A 68 -31.33 -0.46 2.06
N CYS A 69 -32.13 -0.75 1.04
CA CYS A 69 -32.52 -2.12 0.73
C CYS A 69 -31.30 -2.96 0.34
N GLY A 70 -31.12 -4.13 0.99
CA GLY A 70 -29.98 -5.02 0.72
C GLY A 70 -29.97 -5.63 -0.69
N LYS A 71 -31.05 -5.51 -1.47
CA LYS A 71 -31.15 -6.02 -2.85
C LYS A 71 -30.97 -4.94 -3.92
N CYS A 72 -31.59 -3.77 -3.77
CA CYS A 72 -31.61 -2.73 -4.82
C CYS A 72 -31.01 -1.38 -4.41
N ASN A 73 -30.48 -1.29 -3.18
CA ASN A 73 -29.84 -0.09 -2.61
C ASN A 73 -30.75 1.16 -2.57
N THR A 74 -32.08 1.01 -2.67
CA THR A 74 -33.00 2.13 -2.48
C THR A 74 -32.93 2.62 -1.04
N THR A 75 -32.83 3.94 -0.85
CA THR A 75 -32.91 4.60 0.46
C THR A 75 -34.21 4.22 1.15
N ILE A 76 -34.08 3.70 2.38
CA ILE A 76 -35.20 3.37 3.24
C ILE A 76 -35.36 4.47 4.31
N SER A 77 -34.29 4.82 5.03
CA SER A 77 -34.34 5.78 6.14
C SER A 77 -32.96 6.39 6.41
N ALA A 78 -32.88 7.59 6.98
CA ALA A 78 -31.61 8.16 7.45
C ALA A 78 -31.12 7.44 8.72
N THR A 79 -29.80 7.29 8.91
CA THR A 79 -29.26 6.56 10.07
C THR A 79 -29.46 7.26 11.41
N LYS A 80 -29.58 8.59 11.43
CA LYS A 80 -29.88 9.39 12.63
C LYS A 80 -31.22 9.03 13.27
N ASP A 81 -32.12 8.47 12.48
CA ASP A 81 -33.46 8.08 12.90
C ASP A 81 -33.52 6.59 13.27
N LEU A 82 -32.39 5.86 13.28
CA LEU A 82 -32.39 4.44 13.61
C LEU A 82 -32.14 4.22 15.10
N VAL A 83 -32.94 3.32 15.69
CA VAL A 83 -32.77 2.81 17.04
C VAL A 83 -32.48 1.32 16.96
N PHE A 84 -31.40 0.91 17.62
CA PHE A 84 -30.97 -0.48 17.70
C PHE A 84 -31.49 -1.09 19.01
N PHE A 85 -32.18 -2.22 18.90
CA PHE A 85 -32.68 -2.95 20.05
C PHE A 85 -32.00 -4.31 20.13
N LYS A 86 -31.45 -4.62 21.31
CA LYS A 86 -31.00 -5.97 21.65
C LYS A 86 -32.20 -6.80 22.10
N TRP A 87 -32.54 -7.84 21.34
CA TRP A 87 -33.57 -8.81 21.70
C TRP A 87 -32.94 -10.21 21.87
N ARG A 88 -33.68 -11.16 22.47
CA ARG A 88 -33.19 -12.53 22.71
C ARG A 88 -32.67 -13.24 21.46
N ASN A 89 -33.13 -12.86 20.27
CA ASN A 89 -32.80 -13.50 19.00
C ASN A 89 -31.86 -12.68 18.10
N GLY A 90 -31.42 -11.49 18.51
CA GLY A 90 -30.73 -10.61 17.56
C GLY A 90 -30.65 -9.14 17.94
N ILE A 91 -29.88 -8.39 17.16
CA ILE A 91 -29.99 -6.93 17.08
C ILE A 91 -31.07 -6.63 16.03
N HIS A 92 -32.07 -5.86 16.43
CA HIS A 92 -33.14 -5.38 15.56
C HIS A 92 -32.99 -3.88 15.33
N VAL A 93 -33.21 -3.44 14.10
CA VAL A 93 -33.14 -2.02 13.74
C VAL A 93 -34.57 -1.52 13.54
N SER A 94 -34.94 -0.44 14.22
CA SER A 94 -36.19 0.27 13.96
C SER A 94 -35.88 1.70 13.55
N SER A 95 -36.75 2.30 12.74
CA SER A 95 -36.76 3.75 12.62
C SER A 95 -37.57 4.36 13.77
N ALA A 96 -37.08 5.45 14.34
CA ALA A 96 -37.78 6.31 15.31
C ALA A 96 -38.87 7.12 14.61
N THR A 97 -38.67 7.47 13.34
CA THR A 97 -39.59 8.26 12.52
C THR A 97 -40.36 7.39 11.54
N ASP A 98 -41.49 7.89 11.08
CA ASP A 98 -42.34 7.19 10.10
C ASP A 98 -41.86 7.44 8.66
N GLU A 99 -40.72 8.12 8.47
CA GLU A 99 -40.14 8.41 7.16
C GLU A 99 -39.83 7.15 6.36
N SER A 100 -39.44 6.07 7.05
CA SER A 100 -39.18 4.79 6.43
C SER A 100 -40.38 4.17 5.72
N LEU A 101 -41.61 4.53 6.11
CA LEU A 101 -42.85 4.04 5.50
C LEU A 101 -43.10 4.66 4.11
N LYS A 102 -42.42 5.75 3.74
CA LYS A 102 -42.55 6.34 2.39
C LYS A 102 -41.93 5.46 1.31
N ASN A 103 -40.95 4.64 1.68
CA ASN A 103 -40.15 3.82 0.75
C ASN A 103 -40.51 2.32 0.79
N LEU A 104 -41.56 1.98 1.54
CA LEU A 104 -41.98 0.61 1.81
C LEU A 104 -43.48 0.47 1.60
N PHE A 105 -43.92 -0.71 1.18
CA PHE A 105 -45.34 -1.06 1.18
C PHE A 105 -45.56 -2.39 1.89
N PRO A 106 -46.71 -2.59 2.55
CA PRO A 106 -47.04 -3.86 3.18
C PRO A 106 -47.33 -4.91 2.10
N GLU A 107 -46.85 -6.13 2.29
CA GLU A 107 -47.34 -7.30 1.55
C GLU A 107 -48.79 -7.55 1.97
N ASP A 108 -49.69 -7.75 1.00
CA ASP A 108 -51.08 -8.13 1.24
C ASP A 108 -51.12 -9.53 1.86
N SER A 109 -50.95 -9.63 3.18
CA SER A 109 -51.13 -10.88 3.92
C SER A 109 -52.57 -11.00 4.38
N VAL A 110 -53.21 -12.12 4.01
CA VAL A 110 -54.43 -12.63 4.65
C VAL A 110 -54.20 -12.66 6.16
N GLU A 111 -55.16 -12.12 6.93
CA GLU A 111 -55.08 -11.98 8.38
C GLU A 111 -54.75 -13.31 9.08
N ASP A 112 -53.48 -13.52 9.44
CA ASP A 112 -53.08 -14.59 10.35
C ASP A 112 -53.34 -14.10 11.79
N GLU A 113 -54.46 -14.52 12.39
CA GLU A 113 -54.90 -14.19 13.76
C GLU A 113 -53.98 -14.70 14.89
N GLY A 114 -52.76 -15.17 14.58
CA GLY A 114 -51.89 -15.87 15.54
C GLY A 114 -50.91 -15.00 16.35
N THR A 115 -50.59 -13.77 15.94
CA THR A 115 -49.61 -12.93 16.69
C THR A 115 -49.96 -11.45 16.70
N SER A 116 -50.48 -10.95 17.82
CA SER A 116 -51.00 -9.58 18.01
C SER A 116 -49.99 -8.43 17.79
N TRP A 117 -48.70 -8.72 17.67
CA TRP A 117 -47.65 -7.71 17.52
C TRP A 117 -47.02 -7.64 16.12
N LYS A 118 -47.20 -8.64 15.25
CA LYS A 118 -46.71 -8.64 13.86
C LYS A 118 -47.89 -8.42 12.93
N ARG A 119 -47.91 -7.30 12.19
CA ARG A 119 -49.04 -6.94 11.33
C ARG A 119 -48.80 -7.29 9.87
N HIS A 120 -47.74 -6.77 9.26
CA HIS A 120 -47.47 -6.96 7.83
C HIS A 120 -45.98 -7.10 7.55
N LYS A 121 -45.62 -7.93 6.57
CA LYS A 121 -44.25 -7.91 6.02
C LYS A 121 -44.08 -6.65 5.18
N MET A 122 -42.94 -5.98 5.34
CA MET A 122 -42.66 -4.73 4.61
C MET A 122 -41.73 -5.04 3.43
N LEU A 123 -42.17 -4.67 2.23
CA LEU A 123 -41.46 -4.82 0.98
C LEU A 123 -40.88 -3.49 0.52
N CYS A 124 -39.69 -3.52 -0.09
CA CYS A 124 -39.10 -2.35 -0.72
C CYS A 124 -39.89 -1.95 -1.97
N ILE A 125 -40.30 -0.68 -2.07
CA ILE A 125 -41.12 -0.16 -3.18
C ILE A 125 -40.51 -0.35 -4.57
N LYS A 126 -39.17 -0.39 -4.67
CA LYS A 126 -38.46 -0.50 -5.96
C LYS A 126 -38.27 -1.93 -6.45
N CYS A 127 -38.14 -2.91 -5.55
CA CYS A 127 -37.75 -4.27 -5.94
C CYS A 127 -38.56 -5.39 -5.28
N ASN A 128 -39.60 -5.04 -4.54
CA ASN A 128 -40.50 -5.95 -3.81
C ASN A 128 -39.76 -6.94 -2.89
N PHE A 129 -38.56 -6.58 -2.45
CA PHE A 129 -37.78 -7.43 -1.55
C PHE A 129 -38.21 -7.18 -0.11
N GLN A 130 -38.41 -8.25 0.66
CA GLN A 130 -38.79 -8.15 2.07
C GLN A 130 -37.63 -7.61 2.89
N VAL A 131 -37.79 -6.39 3.42
CA VAL A 131 -36.76 -5.70 4.20
C VAL A 131 -37.05 -5.69 5.71
N GLY A 132 -38.31 -5.88 6.11
CA GLY A 132 -38.68 -5.82 7.52
C GLY A 132 -40.10 -6.31 7.81
N THR A 133 -40.56 -6.07 9.03
CA THR A 133 -41.92 -6.39 9.50
C THR A 133 -42.47 -5.20 10.27
N LEU A 134 -43.72 -4.82 9.98
CA LEU A 134 -44.43 -3.82 10.75
C LEU A 134 -44.87 -4.43 12.09
N ALA A 135 -44.42 -3.82 13.18
CA ALA A 135 -44.74 -4.23 14.54
C ALA A 135 -45.39 -3.08 15.31
N ARG A 136 -46.39 -3.40 16.14
CA ARG A 136 -47.05 -2.41 16.99
C ARG A 136 -46.40 -2.37 18.36
N ILE A 137 -45.72 -1.28 18.69
CA ILE A 137 -45.00 -1.08 19.96
C ILE A 137 -45.66 0.09 20.70
N PHE A 138 -46.18 -0.17 21.91
CA PHE A 138 -46.79 0.82 22.81
C PHE A 138 -47.70 1.82 22.09
N SER A 139 -48.62 1.33 21.25
CA SER A 139 -49.59 2.09 20.41
C SER A 139 -49.09 2.73 19.11
N SER A 140 -47.78 2.72 18.81
CA SER A 140 -47.22 3.17 17.53
C SER A 140 -46.87 2.00 16.61
N ASP A 141 -47.12 2.14 15.31
CA ASP A 141 -46.67 1.19 14.30
C ASP A 141 -45.22 1.53 13.93
N LYS A 142 -44.30 0.57 14.08
CA LYS A 142 -42.86 0.72 13.81
C LYS A 142 -42.36 -0.41 12.93
N VAL A 143 -41.43 -0.10 12.04
CA VAL A 143 -40.84 -1.11 11.14
C VAL A 143 -39.61 -1.71 11.79
N LEU A 144 -39.65 -3.02 12.03
CA LEU A 144 -38.50 -3.80 12.45
C LEU A 144 -37.79 -4.34 11.21
N PHE A 145 -36.62 -3.78 10.89
CA PHE A 145 -35.80 -4.23 9.76
C PHE A 145 -35.07 -5.52 10.10
N SER A 146 -35.07 -6.45 9.14
CA SER A 146 -34.24 -7.64 9.24
C SER A 146 -32.82 -7.29 8.84
N ALA A 147 -31.85 -7.51 9.73
CA ALA A 147 -30.43 -7.27 9.48
C ALA A 147 -29.87 -8.04 8.27
N SER A 148 -30.53 -9.14 7.86
CA SER A 148 -30.23 -9.90 6.64
C SER A 148 -30.69 -9.23 5.34
N SER A 149 -31.62 -8.29 5.44
CA SER A 149 -32.36 -7.74 4.29
C SER A 149 -32.13 -6.25 4.05
N VAL A 150 -31.43 -5.59 4.97
CA VAL A 150 -31.04 -4.17 4.88
C VAL A 150 -29.53 -4.00 5.02
N ALA A 151 -29.02 -2.92 4.45
CA ALA A 151 -27.62 -2.53 4.56
C ALA A 151 -27.54 -1.02 4.83
N VAL A 152 -26.42 -0.53 5.36
CA VAL A 152 -26.20 0.90 5.56
C VAL A 152 -25.25 1.43 4.50
N GLN A 153 -25.70 2.38 3.69
CA GLN A 153 -24.89 3.11 2.72
C GLN A 153 -24.22 4.29 3.41
N MET A 154 -22.89 4.29 3.41
CA MET A 154 -22.10 5.44 3.87
C MET A 154 -22.15 6.58 2.84
N PRO A 155 -21.90 7.84 3.28
CA PRO A 155 -21.71 8.98 2.39
C PRO A 155 -20.73 8.69 1.24
N GLU A 156 -20.89 9.37 0.10
CA GLU A 156 -20.11 9.09 -1.14
C GLU A 156 -18.59 9.14 -0.90
N ASP A 157 -18.12 10.00 0.00
CA ASP A 157 -16.72 10.15 0.44
C ASP A 157 -16.19 8.98 1.29
N GLN A 158 -17.07 8.22 1.95
CA GLN A 158 -16.69 7.16 2.90
C GLN A 158 -16.95 5.74 2.38
N SER A 159 -17.93 5.56 1.48
CA SER A 159 -18.19 4.38 0.64
C SER A 159 -17.67 3.02 1.16
N PRO A 160 -18.30 2.41 2.17
CA PRO A 160 -18.87 1.07 1.94
C PRO A 160 -20.37 0.93 2.27
N LEU A 161 -21.00 -0.14 1.76
CA LEU A 161 -22.22 -0.69 2.38
C LEU A 161 -21.83 -1.57 3.55
N LEU A 162 -22.43 -1.33 4.71
CA LEU A 162 -22.29 -2.20 5.86
C LEU A 162 -23.47 -3.17 5.89
N SER A 163 -23.23 -4.46 5.62
CA SER A 163 -24.25 -5.49 5.87
C SER A 163 -24.25 -5.84 7.35
N LEU A 164 -25.45 -5.81 7.95
CA LEU A 164 -25.66 -6.14 9.35
C LEU A 164 -25.82 -7.66 9.59
N SER A 165 -25.64 -8.47 8.53
CA SER A 165 -25.80 -9.92 8.58
C SER A 165 -24.49 -10.63 8.96
N GLY A 166 -24.54 -11.53 9.96
CA GLY A 166 -23.45 -12.46 10.28
C GLY A 166 -22.82 -12.40 11.68
N TYR A 167 -23.28 -11.55 12.61
CA TYR A 167 -22.65 -11.42 13.94
C TYR A 167 -23.47 -12.08 15.09
N PRO A 168 -22.83 -12.75 16.07
CA PRO A 168 -23.51 -13.23 17.28
C PRO A 168 -24.00 -12.06 18.15
N SER A 169 -25.31 -11.95 18.31
CA SER A 169 -26.02 -10.87 19.03
C SER A 169 -25.74 -10.76 20.54
N SER A 170 -24.94 -11.68 21.10
CA SER A 170 -24.62 -11.73 22.52
C SER A 170 -23.60 -10.69 22.98
N LEU A 171 -22.67 -10.27 22.10
CA LEU A 171 -21.44 -9.55 22.49
C LEU A 171 -21.48 -8.01 22.34
N LEU A 172 -22.59 -7.42 21.87
CA LEU A 172 -22.69 -5.96 21.69
C LEU A 172 -23.63 -5.32 22.72
N SER A 173 -23.19 -4.17 23.23
CA SER A 173 -23.97 -3.18 23.96
C SER A 173 -23.53 -1.79 23.46
N PHE A 174 -24.18 -1.28 22.42
CA PHE A 174 -24.02 0.10 21.98
C PHE A 174 -25.42 0.68 21.75
N ALA A 175 -25.60 1.95 22.10
CA ALA A 175 -26.88 2.64 22.03
C ALA A 175 -27.01 3.48 20.75
N MET A 176 -25.87 3.85 20.13
CA MET A 176 -25.82 4.75 18.99
C MET A 176 -24.87 4.27 17.89
N TRP A 177 -25.14 4.73 16.66
CA TRP A 177 -24.36 4.34 15.47
C TRP A 177 -22.89 4.79 15.51
N SER A 178 -22.62 5.96 16.09
CA SER A 178 -21.26 6.47 16.30
C SER A 178 -20.40 5.54 17.16
N GLU A 179 -21.01 4.88 18.14
CA GLU A 179 -20.32 3.91 19.00
C GLU A 179 -19.95 2.64 18.23
N LEU A 180 -20.82 2.17 17.32
CA LEU A 180 -20.50 1.01 16.49
C LEU A 180 -19.36 1.30 15.50
N ILE A 181 -19.33 2.49 14.90
CA ILE A 181 -18.22 2.91 14.03
C ILE A 181 -16.91 2.92 14.81
N LEU A 182 -16.91 3.56 15.99
CA LEU A 182 -15.73 3.60 16.87
C LEU A 182 -15.28 2.20 17.28
N MET A 183 -16.21 1.30 17.60
CA MET A 183 -15.90 -0.10 17.92
C MET A 183 -15.35 -0.87 16.72
N ALA A 184 -15.87 -0.64 15.52
CA ALA A 184 -15.39 -1.29 14.30
C ALA A 184 -13.98 -0.81 13.88
N GLU A 185 -13.67 0.46 14.14
CA GLU A 185 -12.34 1.04 13.92
C GLU A 185 -11.31 0.53 14.94
N THR A 186 -11.72 0.38 16.20
CA THR A 186 -10.84 -0.05 17.30
C THR A 186 -10.68 -1.57 17.40
N GLN A 187 -11.53 -2.37 16.73
CA GLN A 187 -11.51 -3.84 16.81
C GLN A 187 -11.39 -4.50 15.43
N PRO A 188 -10.18 -4.93 15.02
CA PRO A 188 -9.93 -5.56 13.72
C PRO A 188 -10.74 -6.84 13.47
N LYS A 189 -11.03 -7.60 14.54
CA LYS A 189 -11.87 -8.81 14.48
C LYS A 189 -13.33 -8.48 14.15
N LEU A 190 -13.84 -7.36 14.66
CA LEU A 190 -15.21 -6.89 14.39
C LEU A 190 -15.35 -6.46 12.93
N LYS A 191 -14.32 -5.78 12.39
CA LYS A 191 -14.22 -5.38 10.99
C LYS A 191 -14.23 -6.58 10.01
N GLY A 192 -13.62 -7.71 10.38
CA GLY A 192 -13.61 -8.93 9.57
C GLY A 192 -14.92 -9.73 9.59
N LEU A 193 -15.72 -9.59 10.66
CA LEU A 193 -16.98 -10.30 10.83
C LEU A 193 -18.20 -9.54 10.27
N LEU A 194 -18.14 -8.20 10.26
CA LEU A 194 -19.11 -7.39 9.52
C LEU A 194 -18.86 -7.57 8.02
N GLN A 195 -19.87 -8.03 7.26
CA GLN A 195 -19.78 -8.07 5.80
C GLN A 195 -19.84 -6.64 5.25
N ILE A 196 -18.73 -5.92 5.34
CA ILE A 196 -18.54 -4.61 4.73
C ILE A 196 -18.39 -4.84 3.23
N ARG A 197 -19.49 -4.69 2.48
CA ARG A 197 -19.49 -4.80 1.02
C ARG A 197 -19.33 -3.39 0.45
N ARG A 198 -18.25 -3.08 -0.26
CA ARG A 198 -18.28 -1.87 -1.11
C ARG A 198 -19.29 -2.10 -2.22
N VAL A 199 -20.17 -1.12 -2.49
CA VAL A 199 -20.97 -1.12 -3.72
C VAL A 199 -19.99 -0.83 -4.85
N ASP A 200 -19.50 -1.90 -5.45
CA ASP A 200 -18.58 -1.85 -6.59
C ASP A 200 -19.21 -1.26 -7.88
N ASN A 201 -20.42 -0.68 -7.80
CA ASN A 201 -21.16 -0.16 -8.96
C ASN A 201 -21.41 1.36 -8.96
N ILE A 202 -20.83 2.14 -8.06
CA ILE A 202 -20.67 3.58 -8.35
C ILE A 202 -19.41 3.70 -9.22
N GLN A 203 -19.60 3.48 -10.52
CA GLN A 203 -18.72 4.10 -11.52
C GLN A 203 -18.87 5.61 -11.36
N GLU A 204 -18.12 6.18 -10.43
CA GLU A 204 -17.94 7.61 -10.31
C GLU A 204 -16.93 8.05 -11.37
N TYR A 205 -17.34 7.98 -12.64
CA TYR A 205 -16.80 8.83 -13.68
C TYR A 205 -17.33 10.25 -13.46
N SER A 206 -16.99 10.86 -12.32
CA SER A 206 -17.12 12.31 -12.20
C SER A 206 -16.09 12.91 -13.16
N SER A 207 -16.50 13.91 -13.94
CA SER A 207 -15.60 14.66 -14.81
C SER A 207 -14.42 15.24 -14.04
N GLY A 208 -14.61 15.54 -12.74
CA GLY A 208 -13.58 15.99 -11.80
C GLY A 208 -12.48 14.94 -11.55
N ASN A 209 -12.84 13.68 -11.29
CA ASN A 209 -11.87 12.61 -11.01
C ASN A 209 -10.99 12.28 -12.22
N ALA A 210 -11.60 12.30 -13.42
CA ALA A 210 -10.86 12.13 -14.67
C ALA A 210 -9.92 13.31 -14.95
N GLN A 211 -10.35 14.54 -14.66
CA GLN A 211 -9.49 15.73 -14.76
C GLN A 211 -8.35 15.70 -13.75
N LEU A 212 -8.58 15.26 -12.50
CA LEU A 212 -7.54 15.10 -11.50
C LEU A 212 -6.53 14.03 -11.91
N ASN A 213 -6.99 12.89 -12.44
CA ASN A 213 -6.09 11.87 -12.97
C ASN A 213 -5.23 12.41 -14.13
N ARG A 214 -5.82 13.22 -15.01
CA ARG A 214 -5.07 13.91 -16.07
C ARG A 214 -4.04 14.89 -15.49
N LYS A 215 -4.36 15.65 -14.45
CA LYS A 215 -3.40 16.54 -13.77
C LYS A 215 -2.23 15.76 -13.18
N LEU A 216 -2.49 14.66 -12.48
CA LEU A 216 -1.45 13.76 -11.94
C LEU A 216 -0.57 13.18 -13.05
N LEU A 217 -1.16 12.80 -14.18
CA LEU A 217 -0.41 12.32 -15.35
C LEU A 217 0.39 13.42 -16.05
N MET A 218 -0.05 14.68 -16.01
CA MET A 218 0.61 15.81 -16.67
C MET A 218 1.62 16.54 -15.77
N ALA A 219 1.75 16.16 -14.50
CA ALA A 219 2.78 16.69 -13.61
C ALA A 219 4.17 16.55 -14.24
N LYS A 220 4.99 17.61 -14.16
CA LYS A 220 6.31 17.68 -14.80
C LYS A 220 7.40 17.04 -13.94
N ASP A 221 7.25 17.14 -12.62
CA ASP A 221 8.18 16.61 -11.64
C ASP A 221 7.46 16.09 -10.39
N LEU A 222 8.26 15.52 -9.47
CA LEU A 222 7.76 14.96 -8.22
C LEU A 222 7.15 16.03 -7.30
N GLN A 223 7.67 17.25 -7.27
CA GLN A 223 7.17 18.31 -6.38
C GLN A 223 5.78 18.78 -6.81
N GLU A 224 5.58 18.99 -8.11
CA GLU A 224 4.28 19.32 -8.68
C GLU A 224 3.27 18.20 -8.42
N LEU A 225 3.67 16.93 -8.62
CA LEU A 225 2.83 15.78 -8.32
C LEU A 225 2.39 15.75 -6.85
N LEU A 226 3.34 15.88 -5.93
CA LEU A 226 3.08 15.86 -4.49
C LEU A 226 2.21 17.03 -4.04
N ARG A 227 2.36 18.21 -4.64
CA ARG A 227 1.50 19.36 -4.39
C ARG A 227 0.05 19.08 -4.85
N VAL A 228 -0.14 18.52 -6.03
CA VAL A 228 -1.49 18.17 -6.53
C VAL A 228 -2.17 17.15 -5.62
N VAL A 229 -1.44 16.14 -5.13
CA VAL A 229 -1.96 15.17 -4.16
C VAL A 229 -2.36 15.83 -2.83
N ASP A 230 -1.53 16.74 -2.34
CA ASP A 230 -1.74 17.46 -1.08
C ASP A 230 -2.98 18.37 -1.13
N GLU A 231 -3.15 19.10 -2.24
CA GLU A 231 -4.29 20.01 -2.48
C GLU A 231 -5.64 19.27 -2.61
N ASN A 232 -5.63 18.02 -3.09
CA ASN A 232 -6.84 17.26 -3.41
C ASN A 232 -7.03 16.03 -2.51
N THR A 233 -6.37 15.97 -1.34
CA THR A 233 -6.30 14.73 -0.53
C THR A 233 -7.66 14.13 -0.20
N PHE A 234 -8.67 14.96 0.10
CA PHE A 234 -10.02 14.50 0.44
C PHE A 234 -10.82 14.00 -0.78
N ASP A 235 -10.38 14.32 -2.00
CA ASP A 235 -11.06 13.97 -3.25
C ASP A 235 -10.35 12.82 -4.00
N LEU A 236 -9.28 12.25 -3.42
CA LEU A 236 -8.50 11.20 -4.08
C LEU A 236 -9.23 9.86 -4.05
N ASN A 237 -9.60 9.37 -5.23
CA ASN A 237 -10.07 8.00 -5.37
C ASN A 237 -8.91 6.99 -5.56
N HIS A 238 -9.25 5.70 -5.55
CA HIS A 238 -8.28 4.61 -5.71
C HIS A 238 -7.47 4.66 -7.02
N TYR A 239 -8.07 5.13 -8.13
CA TYR A 239 -7.33 5.30 -9.38
C TYR A 239 -6.33 6.46 -9.30
N ASN A 240 -6.71 7.57 -8.68
CA ASN A 240 -5.82 8.73 -8.51
C ASN A 240 -4.61 8.38 -7.65
N ILE A 241 -4.81 7.68 -6.52
CA ILE A 241 -3.72 7.23 -5.64
C ILE A 241 -2.78 6.27 -6.39
N ARG A 242 -3.32 5.30 -7.13
CA ARG A 242 -2.52 4.37 -7.94
C ARG A 242 -1.72 5.07 -9.04
N THR A 243 -2.29 6.07 -9.70
CA THR A 243 -1.58 6.88 -10.69
C THR A 243 -0.48 7.71 -10.03
N ALA A 244 -0.78 8.34 -8.89
CA ALA A 244 0.16 9.17 -8.17
C ALA A 244 1.38 8.35 -7.69
N ILE A 245 1.17 7.17 -7.10
CA ILE A 245 2.28 6.34 -6.63
C ILE A 245 3.14 5.80 -7.78
N ASP A 246 2.54 5.35 -8.88
CA ASP A 246 3.30 4.91 -10.07
C ASP A 246 4.11 6.06 -10.67
N ARG A 247 3.50 7.25 -10.81
CA ARG A 247 4.19 8.44 -11.31
C ARG A 247 5.33 8.88 -10.39
N ALA A 248 5.12 8.88 -9.07
CA ALA A 248 6.15 9.20 -8.09
C ALA A 248 7.35 8.26 -8.24
N GLY A 249 7.10 6.93 -8.31
CA GLY A 249 8.14 5.94 -8.52
C GLY A 249 8.90 6.13 -9.85
N ARG A 250 8.21 6.52 -10.92
CA ARG A 250 8.86 6.82 -12.22
C ARG A 250 9.74 8.07 -12.16
N PHE A 251 9.32 9.12 -11.45
CA PHE A 251 10.15 10.33 -11.30
C PHE A 251 11.45 10.04 -10.56
N VAL A 252 11.38 9.25 -9.48
CA VAL A 252 12.58 8.81 -8.74
C VAL A 252 13.48 7.98 -9.66
N SER A 253 12.94 6.95 -10.33
CA SER A 253 13.73 6.08 -11.22
C SER A 253 14.37 6.80 -12.41
N THR A 254 13.68 7.77 -13.01
CA THR A 254 14.21 8.55 -14.14
C THR A 254 15.37 9.45 -13.70
N ARG A 255 15.31 10.00 -12.48
CA ARG A 255 16.41 10.79 -11.90
C ARG A 255 17.63 9.92 -11.61
N THR A 256 17.46 8.75 -11.01
CA THR A 256 18.55 7.80 -10.76
C THR A 256 19.24 7.38 -12.07
N THR A 257 18.46 7.11 -13.12
CA THR A 257 19.00 6.71 -14.43
C THR A 257 19.79 7.85 -15.10
N ARG A 258 19.34 9.11 -15.01
CA ARG A 258 20.06 10.26 -15.57
C ARG A 258 21.33 10.61 -14.80
N ALA A 259 21.32 10.50 -13.47
CA ALA A 259 22.52 10.70 -12.66
C ALA A 259 23.61 9.66 -13.01
N ASN A 260 23.20 8.40 -13.23
CA ASN A 260 24.09 7.33 -13.69
C ASN A 260 24.65 7.56 -15.11
N ILE A 261 23.92 8.25 -16.01
CA ILE A 261 24.41 8.56 -17.37
C ILE A 261 25.42 9.72 -17.35
N VAL A 262 25.20 10.76 -16.54
CA VAL A 262 26.14 11.89 -16.42
C VAL A 262 27.47 11.45 -15.79
N ALA A 263 27.45 10.52 -14.85
CA ALA A 263 28.66 9.92 -14.29
C ALA A 263 29.49 9.13 -15.33
N VAL A 264 28.87 8.63 -16.40
CA VAL A 264 29.53 7.88 -17.48
C VAL A 264 30.08 8.79 -18.58
N GLY A 265 29.55 10.01 -18.73
CA GLY A 265 29.93 10.94 -19.80
C GLY A 265 31.25 11.71 -19.59
N ASN A 266 31.88 11.62 -18.42
CA ASN A 266 33.10 12.39 -18.08
C ASN A 266 34.38 11.53 -18.03
N ILE A 267 34.35 10.29 -18.52
CA ILE A 267 35.55 9.48 -18.69
C ILE A 267 35.93 9.50 -20.17
N ASP A 268 36.24 10.68 -20.68
CA ASP A 268 37.08 10.82 -21.86
C ASP A 268 38.35 11.58 -21.48
N SER A 269 39.44 11.05 -22.02
CA SER A 269 40.84 11.26 -21.67
C SER A 269 41.37 12.70 -21.66
N SER A 270 42.34 12.90 -20.76
CA SER A 270 43.41 13.92 -20.78
C SER A 270 43.07 15.33 -20.28
N THR A 271 43.68 15.71 -19.15
CA THR A 271 44.72 16.76 -19.09
C THR A 271 45.30 16.82 -17.68
N LYS A 272 46.63 16.89 -17.60
CA LYS A 272 47.37 17.15 -16.36
C LYS A 272 47.03 18.56 -15.88
N SER A 273 46.58 18.71 -14.65
CA SER A 273 46.44 20.03 -13.99
C SER A 273 47.04 19.93 -12.58
N GLU A 274 48.11 20.69 -12.38
CA GLU A 274 48.76 20.94 -11.08
C GLU A 274 47.98 22.03 -10.34
N ALA A 275 46.89 21.65 -9.67
CA ALA A 275 46.27 22.52 -8.67
C ALA A 275 46.34 21.82 -7.29
N PRO A 276 46.38 22.59 -6.19
CA PRO A 276 46.59 22.06 -4.84
C PRO A 276 45.55 20.98 -4.52
N GLU A 277 46.00 19.85 -3.98
CA GLU A 277 45.18 18.65 -3.79
C GLU A 277 43.89 18.91 -2.99
N ASP A 278 43.85 19.93 -2.14
CA ASP A 278 42.67 20.28 -1.34
C ASP A 278 41.60 21.10 -2.09
N ASP A 279 41.97 21.95 -3.04
CA ASP A 279 41.01 22.78 -3.79
C ASP A 279 40.38 22.01 -4.96
N LEU A 280 41.07 20.98 -5.47
CA LEU A 280 40.54 20.05 -6.48
C LEU A 280 39.56 19.01 -5.91
N LEU A 281 39.47 18.86 -4.58
CA LEU A 281 38.50 17.97 -3.90
C LEU A 281 37.12 18.61 -3.72
N THR A 282 36.96 19.87 -4.14
CA THR A 282 35.67 20.54 -4.31
C THR A 282 35.02 20.23 -5.65
N VAL A 283 35.27 19.05 -6.24
CA VAL A 283 34.31 18.52 -7.21
C VAL A 283 33.00 18.34 -6.44
N PRO A 284 31.89 19.01 -6.81
CA PRO A 284 30.59 18.68 -6.27
C PRO A 284 30.43 17.20 -6.58
N SER A 285 30.44 16.35 -5.55
CA SER A 285 30.12 14.94 -5.74
C SER A 285 28.88 14.93 -6.62
N PRO A 286 28.88 14.21 -7.76
CA PRO A 286 27.67 14.05 -8.54
C PRO A 286 26.73 13.38 -7.57
N ALA A 287 25.92 14.20 -6.90
CA ALA A 287 25.01 13.75 -5.90
C ALA A 287 24.11 12.84 -6.71
N LEU A 288 24.26 11.53 -6.51
CA LEU A 288 23.39 10.52 -7.11
C LEU A 288 21.94 10.71 -6.62
N PHE A 289 21.72 11.72 -5.77
CA PHE A 289 20.54 12.57 -5.73
C PHE A 289 20.94 14.06 -5.78
N PRO A 290 20.77 14.81 -6.87
CA PRO A 290 20.71 16.25 -6.75
C PRO A 290 19.38 16.57 -6.06
N GLN A 291 19.48 16.84 -4.77
CA GLN A 291 18.51 17.57 -3.96
C GLN A 291 17.09 16.96 -3.90
N TRP A 292 16.88 15.96 -3.04
CA TRP A 292 16.15 16.36 -1.82
C TRP A 292 17.20 17.20 -1.09
N SER A 293 17.02 18.52 -1.02
CA SER A 293 18.02 19.45 -0.49
C SER A 293 18.66 18.88 0.79
N ALA A 294 19.90 19.27 1.12
CA ALA A 294 20.58 18.85 2.35
C ALA A 294 19.71 19.01 3.63
N LYS A 295 18.63 19.80 3.54
CA LYS A 295 17.39 19.66 4.30
C LYS A 295 16.24 19.46 3.31
N PRO A 296 15.60 18.29 3.13
CA PRO A 296 14.42 18.23 2.27
C PRO A 296 13.46 19.29 2.79
N ASN A 297 12.84 20.06 1.90
CA ASN A 297 11.88 21.05 2.33
C ASN A 297 10.85 20.28 3.17
N ALA A 298 10.74 20.53 4.48
CA ALA A 298 9.99 19.65 5.38
C ALA A 298 8.54 19.42 4.88
N ILE A 299 8.05 20.39 4.12
CA ILE A 299 6.81 20.36 3.36
C ILE A 299 6.76 19.21 2.32
N ASP A 300 7.78 19.02 1.49
CA ASP A 300 7.81 17.99 0.46
C ASP A 300 7.95 16.59 1.07
N THR A 301 8.74 16.42 2.14
CA THR A 301 8.78 15.18 2.92
C THR A 301 7.41 14.86 3.53
N LYS A 302 6.76 15.87 4.11
CA LYS A 302 5.41 15.73 4.67
C LYS A 302 4.39 15.35 3.59
N ARG A 303 4.46 15.95 2.39
CA ARG A 303 3.59 15.63 1.25
C ARG A 303 3.83 14.22 0.72
N PHE A 304 5.10 13.80 0.64
CA PHE A 304 5.46 12.43 0.29
C PHE A 304 4.82 11.43 1.25
N TRP A 305 5.00 11.61 2.56
CA TRP A 305 4.41 10.72 3.56
C TRP A 305 2.88 10.80 3.59
N LYS A 306 2.28 11.93 3.23
CA LYS A 306 0.82 12.03 3.01
C LYS A 306 0.35 11.10 1.87
N LEU A 307 1.06 11.08 0.74
CA LEU A 307 0.78 10.13 -0.34
C LEU A 307 0.94 8.67 0.11
N ILE A 308 1.95 8.37 0.91
CA ILE A 308 2.15 7.02 1.46
C ILE A 308 1.02 6.64 2.43
N ASN A 309 0.57 7.56 3.28
CA ASN A 309 -0.57 7.34 4.18
C ASN A 309 -1.88 7.10 3.41
N GLU A 310 -2.14 7.84 2.32
CA GLU A 310 -3.30 7.56 1.45
C GLU A 310 -3.17 6.22 0.73
N THR A 311 -1.95 5.83 0.34
CA THR A 311 -1.67 4.49 -0.22
C THR A 311 -1.91 3.39 0.81
N GLU A 312 -1.51 3.61 2.07
CA GLU A 312 -1.76 2.71 3.18
C GLU A 312 -3.27 2.55 3.46
N LYS A 313 -4.03 3.65 3.47
CA LYS A 313 -5.50 3.57 3.56
C LYS A 313 -6.07 2.78 2.39
N LEU A 314 -5.60 3.02 1.17
CA LEU A 314 -6.05 2.28 0.00
C LEU A 314 -5.80 0.77 0.14
N VAL A 315 -4.64 0.32 0.61
CA VAL A 315 -4.37 -1.12 0.80
C VAL A 315 -5.05 -1.70 2.03
N ASN A 316 -5.37 -0.93 3.07
CA ASN A 316 -6.04 -1.45 4.26
C ASN A 316 -7.58 -1.47 4.17
N PHE A 317 -8.16 -0.64 3.30
CA PHE A 317 -9.62 -0.51 3.15
C PHE A 317 -10.11 -0.80 1.73
N GLY A 318 -9.24 -0.73 0.74
CA GLY A 318 -9.57 -0.84 -0.69
C GLY A 318 -8.71 -1.85 -1.45
N ILE A 319 -8.07 -2.83 -0.78
CA ILE A 319 -7.22 -3.82 -1.44
C ILE A 319 -7.96 -4.63 -2.52
N ALA A 320 -9.27 -4.78 -2.38
CA ALA A 320 -10.15 -5.40 -3.38
C ALA A 320 -10.17 -4.63 -4.73
N ALA A 321 -9.74 -3.36 -4.76
CA ALA A 321 -9.56 -2.61 -6.00
C ALA A 321 -8.39 -3.15 -6.85
N PHE A 322 -7.47 -3.91 -6.24
CA PHE A 322 -6.39 -4.62 -6.93
C PHE A 322 -6.89 -5.98 -7.43
N LYS A 323 -7.78 -5.94 -8.43
CA LYS A 323 -8.45 -7.12 -8.98
C LYS A 323 -7.54 -8.02 -9.84
N THR A 324 -6.39 -7.50 -10.29
CA THR A 324 -5.47 -8.19 -11.22
C THR A 324 -4.03 -8.24 -10.69
N GLY A 325 -3.28 -9.31 -11.02
CA GLY A 325 -1.87 -9.42 -10.65
C GLY A 325 -1.03 -8.24 -11.12
N SER A 326 -1.31 -7.72 -12.32
CA SER A 326 -0.67 -6.53 -12.88
C SER A 326 -0.85 -5.27 -12.03
N SER A 327 -2.01 -5.13 -11.39
CA SER A 327 -2.29 -3.99 -10.50
C SER A 327 -1.43 -4.02 -9.24
N LEU A 328 -1.27 -5.20 -8.63
CA LEU A 328 -0.39 -5.39 -7.47
C LEU A 328 1.08 -5.24 -7.86
N THR A 329 1.48 -5.81 -8.99
CA THR A 329 2.86 -5.72 -9.50
C THR A 329 3.28 -4.26 -9.75
N ASN A 330 2.38 -3.44 -10.31
CA ASN A 330 2.64 -2.02 -10.51
C ASN A 330 2.80 -1.27 -9.18
N LEU A 331 1.93 -1.56 -8.20
CA LEU A 331 2.03 -0.97 -6.86
C LEU A 331 3.36 -1.36 -6.19
N THR A 332 3.69 -2.64 -6.12
CA THR A 332 4.94 -3.11 -5.48
C THR A 332 6.18 -2.61 -6.18
N THR A 333 6.16 -2.51 -7.52
CA THR A 333 7.26 -1.91 -8.29
C THR A 333 7.40 -0.42 -7.95
N ALA A 334 6.30 0.31 -7.79
CA ALA A 334 6.33 1.71 -7.38
C ALA A 334 6.90 1.86 -5.96
N LEU A 335 6.43 1.06 -4.99
CA LEU A 335 6.95 1.05 -3.62
C LEU A 335 8.45 0.72 -3.58
N MET A 336 8.89 -0.22 -4.43
CA MET A 336 10.30 -0.59 -4.54
C MET A 336 11.17 0.58 -5.05
N ARG A 337 10.69 1.33 -6.05
CA ARG A 337 11.38 2.52 -6.55
C ARG A 337 11.41 3.66 -5.54
N LEU A 338 10.40 3.73 -4.68
CA LEU A 338 10.29 4.75 -3.63
C LEU A 338 10.99 4.35 -2.33
N GLY A 339 11.47 3.10 -2.22
CA GLY A 339 12.11 2.59 -1.01
C GLY A 339 11.19 2.45 0.20
N VAL A 340 9.88 2.27 -0.02
CA VAL A 340 8.87 2.23 1.06
C VAL A 340 8.66 0.79 1.54
N GLY A 341 9.25 0.46 2.69
CA GLY A 341 9.23 -0.88 3.31
C GLY A 341 8.18 -1.10 4.40
N ARG A 342 7.13 -0.27 4.46
CA ARG A 342 6.18 -0.25 5.59
C ARG A 342 5.37 -1.55 5.69
N THR A 343 5.49 -2.26 6.82
CA THR A 343 4.80 -3.54 7.06
C THR A 343 3.27 -3.43 6.94
N SER A 344 2.68 -2.32 7.40
CA SER A 344 1.24 -2.06 7.29
C SER A 344 0.72 -1.89 5.85
N ILE A 345 1.62 -1.70 4.88
CA ILE A 345 1.31 -1.72 3.45
C ILE A 345 1.63 -3.09 2.84
N LEU A 346 2.82 -3.62 3.12
CA LEU A 346 3.31 -4.85 2.49
C LEU A 346 2.56 -6.10 2.93
N GLN A 347 2.09 -6.17 4.18
CA GLN A 347 1.35 -7.32 4.70
C GLN A 347 -0.04 -7.48 4.04
N PRO A 348 -0.89 -6.43 3.92
CA PRO A 348 -2.13 -6.53 3.13
C PRO A 348 -1.89 -6.90 1.66
N VAL A 349 -0.83 -6.37 1.04
CA VAL A 349 -0.45 -6.71 -0.35
C VAL A 349 -0.07 -8.19 -0.47
N ALA A 350 0.69 -8.73 0.49
CA ALA A 350 1.04 -10.15 0.53
C ALA A 350 -0.21 -11.03 0.69
N ALA A 351 -1.10 -10.67 1.61
CA ALA A 351 -2.35 -11.40 1.85
C ALA A 351 -3.23 -11.42 0.60
N GLN A 352 -3.34 -10.29 -0.10
CA GLN A 352 -4.07 -10.22 -1.38
C GLN A 352 -3.43 -11.08 -2.47
N ALA A 353 -2.09 -11.07 -2.58
CA ALA A 353 -1.39 -11.94 -3.53
C ALA A 353 -1.69 -13.42 -3.24
N VAL A 354 -1.58 -13.85 -1.98
CA VAL A 354 -1.91 -15.23 -1.58
C VAL A 354 -3.36 -15.58 -1.86
N PHE A 355 -4.30 -14.67 -1.59
CA PHE A 355 -5.72 -14.87 -1.93
C PHE A 355 -5.95 -15.05 -3.43
N MET A 356 -5.25 -14.27 -4.27
CA MET A 356 -5.35 -14.36 -5.73
C MET A 356 -4.73 -15.65 -6.29
N VAL A 357 -3.68 -16.17 -5.65
CA VAL A 357 -3.06 -17.47 -5.97
C VAL A 357 -4.02 -18.61 -5.60
N LYS A 358 -4.61 -18.57 -4.39
CA LYS A 358 -5.47 -19.65 -3.85
C LYS A 358 -6.91 -19.64 -4.40
N SER A 359 -7.28 -18.69 -5.26
CA SER A 359 -8.62 -18.60 -5.84
C SER A 359 -8.89 -19.75 -6.83
N GLU A 360 -10.14 -20.24 -6.93
CA GLU A 360 -10.54 -21.35 -7.83
C GLU A 360 -10.06 -21.18 -9.28
N LYS A 361 -10.00 -19.92 -9.74
CA LYS A 361 -9.23 -19.51 -10.91
C LYS A 361 -8.21 -18.50 -10.43
N ALA A 362 -6.93 -18.85 -10.54
CA ALA A 362 -5.85 -17.94 -10.18
C ALA A 362 -6.03 -16.61 -10.92
N LYS A 363 -6.05 -15.50 -10.16
CA LYS A 363 -6.21 -14.13 -10.71
C LYS A 363 -4.87 -13.42 -10.91
N ILE A 364 -3.79 -14.15 -10.70
CA ILE A 364 -2.40 -13.71 -10.74
C ILE A 364 -1.59 -14.85 -11.36
N SER A 365 -0.71 -14.50 -12.30
CA SER A 365 0.24 -15.47 -12.90
C SER A 365 1.42 -15.75 -11.96
N ALA A 366 2.13 -16.87 -12.13
CA ALA A 366 3.36 -17.14 -11.39
C ALA A 366 4.39 -16.01 -11.50
N HIS A 367 4.54 -15.44 -12.71
CA HIS A 367 5.42 -14.28 -12.94
C HIS A 367 5.04 -13.08 -12.05
N GLU A 368 3.76 -12.68 -12.04
CA GLU A 368 3.29 -11.55 -11.23
C GLU A 368 3.39 -11.82 -9.73
N ALA A 369 3.01 -13.02 -9.29
CA ALA A 369 3.12 -13.42 -7.89
C ALA A 369 4.58 -13.39 -7.43
N GLY A 370 5.49 -13.97 -8.22
CA GLY A 370 6.93 -13.97 -7.98
C GLY A 370 7.51 -12.57 -7.87
N MET A 371 7.12 -11.65 -8.76
CA MET A 371 7.53 -10.24 -8.71
C MET A 371 7.07 -9.53 -7.44
N VAL A 372 5.80 -9.71 -7.05
CA VAL A 372 5.19 -9.10 -5.86
C VAL A 372 5.90 -9.56 -4.58
N VAL A 373 6.03 -10.87 -4.37
CA VAL A 373 6.63 -11.40 -3.13
C VAL A 373 8.14 -11.16 -3.08
N THR A 374 8.82 -11.12 -4.23
CA THR A 374 10.24 -10.76 -4.32
C THR A 374 10.45 -9.31 -3.86
N ALA A 375 9.62 -8.38 -4.33
CA ALA A 375 9.68 -6.97 -3.93
C ALA A 375 9.40 -6.80 -2.43
N ILE A 376 8.43 -7.53 -1.88
CA ILE A 376 8.14 -7.52 -0.44
C ILE A 376 9.34 -7.98 0.38
N ALA A 377 9.92 -9.14 0.04
CA ALA A 377 11.08 -9.68 0.75
C ALA A 377 12.30 -8.74 0.68
N HIS A 378 12.46 -8.01 -0.43
CA HIS A 378 13.51 -7.02 -0.62
C HIS A 378 13.33 -5.77 0.25
N LEU A 379 12.09 -5.26 0.33
CA LEU A 379 11.76 -3.99 0.99
C LEU A 379 11.59 -4.08 2.49
N LEU A 380 11.23 -5.25 3.03
CA LEU A 380 11.01 -5.39 4.46
C LEU A 380 12.29 -5.12 5.28
N PRO A 381 12.18 -4.50 6.46
CA PRO A 381 13.30 -4.40 7.39
C PRO A 381 13.67 -5.78 7.95
N ARG A 382 14.92 -5.95 8.39
CA ARG A 382 15.49 -7.24 8.80
C ARG A 382 14.64 -7.96 9.85
N GLU A 383 14.09 -7.21 10.82
CA GLU A 383 13.28 -7.74 11.92
C GLU A 383 11.94 -8.32 11.43
N SER A 384 11.39 -7.77 10.34
CA SER A 384 10.08 -8.16 9.82
C SER A 384 10.14 -9.27 8.77
N ARG A 385 11.31 -9.52 8.15
CA ARG A 385 11.48 -10.55 7.11
C ARG A 385 11.22 -11.97 7.60
N ARG A 386 11.40 -12.24 8.89
CA ARG A 386 11.21 -13.57 9.50
C ARG A 386 9.77 -13.86 9.92
N GLN A 387 8.84 -12.93 9.70
CA GLN A 387 7.43 -13.11 10.06
C GLN A 387 6.78 -14.19 9.17
N GLU A 388 5.85 -14.95 9.76
CA GLU A 388 5.25 -16.13 9.13
C GLU A 388 4.53 -15.83 7.81
N TRP A 389 3.80 -14.70 7.75
CA TRP A 389 3.09 -14.30 6.54
C TRP A 389 4.02 -14.03 5.34
N VAL A 390 5.28 -13.65 5.58
CA VAL A 390 6.27 -13.45 4.52
C VAL A 390 6.62 -14.81 3.91
N LEU A 391 6.91 -15.80 4.76
CA LEU A 391 7.21 -17.16 4.32
C LEU A 391 6.01 -17.80 3.62
N GLU A 392 4.80 -17.64 4.15
CA GLU A 392 3.58 -18.14 3.51
C GLU A 392 3.43 -17.57 2.10
N SER A 393 3.66 -16.26 1.93
CA SER A 393 3.56 -15.61 0.61
C SER A 393 4.61 -16.13 -0.39
N LEU A 394 5.86 -16.33 0.06
CA LEU A 394 6.93 -16.89 -0.76
C LEU A 394 6.65 -18.35 -1.15
N GLN A 395 6.13 -19.16 -0.22
CA GLN A 395 5.77 -20.54 -0.48
C GLN A 395 4.59 -20.65 -1.44
N ALA A 396 3.57 -19.79 -1.31
CA ALA A 396 2.44 -19.75 -2.24
C ALA A 396 2.88 -19.40 -3.66
N ALA A 397 3.74 -18.39 -3.82
CA ALA A 397 4.27 -18.01 -5.13
C ALA A 397 5.21 -19.09 -5.71
N SER A 398 6.03 -19.73 -4.86
CA SER A 398 6.92 -20.84 -5.25
C SER A 398 6.11 -22.02 -5.78
N LYS A 399 5.07 -22.43 -5.05
CA LYS A 399 4.20 -23.52 -5.46
C LYS A 399 3.53 -23.23 -6.80
N LEU A 400 2.92 -22.04 -6.95
CA LEU A 400 2.30 -21.64 -8.21
C LEU A 400 3.29 -21.67 -9.37
N LEU A 401 4.53 -21.22 -9.16
CA LEU A 401 5.57 -21.23 -10.17
C LEU A 401 5.99 -22.65 -10.57
N LEU A 402 6.14 -23.56 -9.61
CA LEU A 402 6.47 -24.95 -9.89
C LEU A 402 5.33 -25.65 -10.65
N ASP A 403 4.09 -25.42 -10.22
CA ASP A 403 2.89 -25.94 -10.88
C ASP A 403 2.81 -25.43 -12.33
N ASP A 404 3.03 -24.14 -12.59
CA ASP A 404 3.01 -23.55 -13.94
C ASP A 404 4.10 -24.13 -14.86
N LEU A 405 5.30 -24.40 -14.32
CA LEU A 405 6.41 -24.96 -15.09
C LEU A 405 6.18 -26.43 -15.46
N ASP A 406 5.55 -27.19 -14.57
CA ASP A 406 5.36 -28.64 -14.73
C ASP A 406 4.04 -29.00 -15.43
N ASP A 407 3.04 -28.12 -15.43
CA ASP A 407 1.75 -28.37 -16.09
C ASP A 407 1.87 -28.35 -17.62
N GLU A 408 1.56 -29.47 -18.26
CA GLU A 408 1.51 -29.62 -19.73
C GLU A 408 0.47 -28.71 -20.41
N LYS A 409 -0.52 -28.22 -19.66
CA LYS A 409 -1.57 -27.32 -20.16
C LYS A 409 -1.18 -25.85 -20.13
N THR A 410 -0.13 -25.48 -19.40
CA THR A 410 0.35 -24.09 -19.34
C THR A 410 0.97 -23.70 -20.67
N SER A 411 0.62 -22.51 -21.17
CA SER A 411 1.13 -22.03 -22.46
C SER A 411 2.66 -21.89 -22.44
N GLY A 412 3.32 -22.07 -23.59
CA GLY A 412 4.77 -21.90 -23.67
C GLY A 412 5.24 -20.49 -23.30
N GLU A 413 4.42 -19.47 -23.57
CA GLU A 413 4.68 -18.09 -23.16
C GLU A 413 4.63 -17.95 -21.63
N ASP A 414 3.59 -18.48 -20.99
CA ASP A 414 3.46 -18.41 -19.52
C ASP A 414 4.60 -19.16 -18.82
N LYS A 415 5.01 -20.32 -19.34
CA LYS A 415 6.20 -21.05 -18.84
C LYS A 415 7.47 -20.23 -18.97
N GLN A 416 7.66 -19.56 -20.11
CA GLN A 416 8.81 -18.69 -20.32
C GLN A 416 8.81 -17.52 -19.33
N ARG A 417 7.65 -16.90 -19.09
CA ARG A 417 7.49 -15.80 -18.13
C ARG A 417 7.70 -16.27 -16.69
N ALA A 418 7.23 -17.45 -16.31
CA ALA A 418 7.50 -18.05 -15.02
C ALA A 418 9.00 -18.29 -14.80
N ALA A 419 9.71 -18.75 -15.84
CA ALA A 419 11.16 -18.95 -15.77
C ALA A 419 11.95 -17.63 -15.55
N GLU A 420 11.44 -16.47 -16.00
CA GLU A 420 12.09 -15.16 -15.75
C GLU A 420 12.19 -14.82 -14.25
N VAL A 421 11.25 -15.30 -13.43
CA VAL A 421 11.18 -14.99 -11.99
C VAL A 421 11.73 -16.10 -11.09
N LEU A 422 12.13 -17.23 -11.65
CA LEU A 422 12.69 -18.38 -10.92
C LEU A 422 13.91 -18.00 -10.07
N VAL A 423 14.90 -17.31 -10.67
CA VAL A 423 16.10 -16.84 -9.96
C VAL A 423 15.78 -15.75 -8.93
N PRO A 424 15.04 -14.67 -9.25
CA PRO A 424 14.64 -13.67 -8.26
C PRO A 424 13.90 -14.25 -7.06
N LEU A 425 12.95 -15.17 -7.29
CA LEU A 425 12.16 -15.79 -6.22
C LEU A 425 13.04 -16.67 -5.32
N THR A 426 13.92 -17.48 -5.92
CA THR A 426 14.89 -18.30 -5.17
C THR A 426 15.79 -17.43 -4.30
N ARG A 427 16.27 -16.29 -4.82
CA ARG A 427 17.06 -15.33 -4.05
C ARG A 427 16.27 -14.73 -2.88
N SER A 428 14.96 -14.54 -3.00
CA SER A 428 14.15 -14.01 -1.91
C SER A 428 14.04 -14.93 -0.71
N PHE A 429 14.17 -16.25 -0.88
CA PHE A 429 14.29 -17.17 0.26
C PHE A 429 15.57 -16.91 1.08
N LEU A 430 16.66 -16.48 0.43
CA LEU A 430 17.89 -16.07 1.11
C LEU A 430 17.69 -14.81 1.94
N PHE A 431 16.85 -13.86 1.49
CA PHE A 431 16.57 -12.62 2.22
C PHE A 431 15.82 -12.85 3.53
N VAL A 432 14.97 -13.87 3.57
CA VAL A 432 14.20 -14.26 4.75
C VAL A 432 14.89 -15.36 5.58
N GLU A 433 16.11 -15.75 5.19
CA GLU A 433 16.91 -16.79 5.84
C GLU A 433 16.18 -18.15 5.90
N ARG A 434 15.50 -18.50 4.80
CA ARG A 434 14.82 -19.78 4.63
C ARG A 434 15.32 -20.48 3.38
N PHE A 435 14.98 -21.76 3.27
CA PHE A 435 15.36 -22.60 2.14
C PHE A 435 14.14 -23.39 1.67
N SER A 436 13.89 -23.38 0.36
CA SER A 436 12.86 -24.18 -0.28
C SER A 436 13.55 -25.18 -1.19
N GLU A 437 13.64 -26.44 -0.74
CA GLU A 437 14.39 -27.46 -1.44
C GLU A 437 13.91 -27.66 -2.88
N ASP A 438 12.60 -27.77 -3.09
CA ASP A 438 11.99 -27.96 -4.40
C ASP A 438 12.30 -26.81 -5.36
N LEU A 439 12.19 -25.57 -4.88
CA LEU A 439 12.47 -24.38 -5.68
C LEU A 439 13.95 -24.32 -6.06
N PHE A 440 14.86 -24.56 -5.11
CA PHE A 440 16.30 -24.54 -5.38
C PHE A 440 16.69 -25.65 -6.35
N ARG A 441 16.19 -26.87 -6.13
CA ARG A 441 16.38 -28.02 -7.03
C ARG A 441 15.91 -27.69 -8.44
N ARG A 442 14.72 -27.09 -8.59
CA ARG A 442 14.18 -26.68 -9.88
C ARG A 442 15.04 -25.59 -10.54
N THR A 443 15.45 -24.58 -9.77
CA THR A 443 16.33 -23.50 -10.23
C THR A 443 17.63 -24.03 -10.81
N PHE A 444 18.36 -24.85 -10.05
CA PHE A 444 19.65 -25.38 -10.51
C PHE A 444 19.50 -26.37 -11.68
N LYS A 445 18.44 -27.19 -11.69
CA LYS A 445 18.14 -28.07 -12.84
C LYS A 445 17.93 -27.28 -14.13
N GLU A 446 17.11 -26.24 -14.08
CA GLU A 446 16.81 -25.40 -15.25
C GLU A 446 18.04 -24.61 -15.72
N VAL A 447 18.73 -23.92 -14.81
CA VAL A 447 19.88 -23.08 -15.19
C VAL A 447 21.06 -23.91 -15.70
N ASN A 448 21.35 -25.07 -15.09
CA ASN A 448 22.43 -25.95 -15.53
C ASN A 448 22.13 -26.63 -16.88
N SER A 449 20.85 -26.72 -17.28
CA SER A 449 20.45 -27.17 -18.62
C SER A 449 20.55 -26.08 -19.71
N GLY A 450 20.99 -24.89 -19.34
CA GLY A 450 21.10 -23.74 -20.24
C GLY A 450 19.77 -23.03 -20.53
N ALA A 451 18.74 -23.22 -19.70
CA ALA A 451 17.43 -22.57 -19.89
C ALA A 451 17.52 -21.04 -19.75
N LEU A 452 18.43 -20.54 -18.91
CA LEU A 452 18.58 -19.10 -18.66
C LEU A 452 18.94 -18.31 -19.92
N ASP A 453 19.83 -18.84 -20.76
CA ASP A 453 20.26 -18.19 -22.00
C ASP A 453 19.21 -18.30 -23.13
N LYS A 454 18.18 -19.14 -22.95
CA LYS A 454 17.04 -19.28 -23.87
C LYS A 454 15.89 -18.33 -23.53
N LEU A 455 15.97 -17.58 -22.44
CA LEU A 455 14.96 -16.58 -22.10
C LEU A 455 15.01 -15.41 -23.09
N ASN A 456 13.84 -14.95 -23.55
CA ASN A 456 13.71 -13.80 -24.44
C ASN A 456 13.87 -12.48 -23.65
N LEU A 457 15.02 -12.29 -23.02
CA LEU A 457 15.35 -11.14 -22.19
C LEU A 457 16.48 -10.33 -22.81
N PRO A 458 16.44 -8.98 -22.69
CA PRO A 458 17.57 -8.14 -23.07
C PRO A 458 18.87 -8.56 -22.36
N PRO A 459 20.05 -8.45 -23.01
CA PRO A 459 21.32 -8.91 -22.43
C PRO A 459 21.65 -8.32 -21.07
N PHE A 460 21.23 -7.08 -20.78
CA PHE A 460 21.44 -6.47 -19.47
C PHE A 460 20.62 -7.16 -18.36
N LYS A 461 19.38 -7.60 -18.64
CA LYS A 461 18.57 -8.34 -17.66
C LYS A 461 19.15 -9.72 -17.40
N LEU A 462 19.61 -10.40 -18.45
CA LEU A 462 20.30 -11.70 -18.31
C LEU A 462 21.54 -11.59 -17.43
N ARG A 463 22.38 -10.56 -17.62
CA ARG A 463 23.53 -10.30 -16.74
C ARG A 463 23.12 -10.09 -15.27
N VAL A 464 22.03 -9.35 -15.02
CA VAL A 464 21.50 -9.17 -13.66
C VAL A 464 21.02 -10.50 -13.07
N LEU A 465 20.38 -11.37 -13.86
CA LEU A 465 19.98 -12.70 -13.42
C LEU A 465 21.19 -13.60 -13.12
N LYS A 466 22.21 -13.64 -13.99
CA LYS A 466 23.46 -14.40 -13.75
C LYS A 466 24.18 -13.93 -12.47
N SER A 467 24.23 -12.62 -12.25
CA SER A 467 24.77 -12.03 -11.01
C SER A 467 24.00 -12.50 -9.76
N LYS A 468 22.67 -12.46 -9.79
CA LYS A 468 21.81 -12.97 -8.70
C LYS A 468 21.95 -14.48 -8.51
N LEU A 469 22.05 -15.24 -9.59
CA LEU A 469 22.22 -16.69 -9.57
C LEU A 469 23.54 -17.09 -8.89
N TYR A 470 24.63 -16.36 -9.18
CA TYR A 470 25.89 -16.56 -8.48
C TYR A 470 25.76 -16.33 -6.97
N GLN A 471 25.00 -15.32 -6.53
CA GLN A 471 24.77 -15.12 -5.10
C GLN A 471 24.00 -16.29 -4.45
N ILE A 472 23.06 -16.90 -5.15
CA ILE A 472 22.34 -18.09 -4.66
C ILE A 472 23.30 -19.27 -4.53
N HIS A 473 24.11 -19.50 -5.57
CA HIS A 473 25.15 -20.53 -5.56
C HIS A 473 26.14 -20.32 -4.41
N LEU A 474 26.61 -19.09 -4.21
CA LEU A 474 27.55 -18.75 -3.13
C LEU A 474 26.94 -18.99 -1.75
N ASP A 475 25.67 -18.66 -1.51
CA ASP A 475 25.00 -19.02 -0.25
C ASP A 475 24.99 -20.54 -0.06
N CYS A 476 24.69 -21.30 -1.12
CA CYS A 476 24.71 -22.77 -1.06
C CYS A 476 26.12 -23.32 -0.76
N GLU A 477 27.18 -22.71 -1.28
CA GLU A 477 28.56 -23.10 -0.95
C GLU A 477 28.95 -22.75 0.48
N ILE A 478 28.61 -21.54 0.94
CA ILE A 478 28.92 -21.06 2.29
C ILE A 478 28.27 -21.94 3.36
N TYR A 479 27.03 -22.39 3.14
CA TYR A 479 26.31 -23.28 4.05
C TYR A 479 26.53 -24.77 3.77
N ASP A 480 27.54 -25.11 2.96
CA ASP A 480 27.91 -26.48 2.57
C ASP A 480 26.72 -27.35 2.12
N ARG A 481 25.83 -26.78 1.30
CA ARG A 481 24.68 -27.51 0.77
C ARG A 481 25.11 -28.54 -0.29
N PRO A 482 24.36 -29.63 -0.49
CA PRO A 482 24.64 -30.64 -1.51
C PRO A 482 24.91 -30.07 -2.91
N SER A 483 25.71 -30.77 -3.71
CA SER A 483 26.14 -30.33 -5.05
C SER A 483 25.00 -30.15 -6.05
N GLU A 484 23.85 -30.79 -5.82
CA GLU A 484 22.62 -30.58 -6.60
C GLU A 484 22.04 -29.17 -6.48
N PHE A 485 22.44 -28.41 -5.44
CA PHE A 485 22.10 -27.00 -5.25
C PHE A 485 23.25 -26.07 -5.64
N ARG A 486 24.10 -26.50 -6.58
CA ARG A 486 25.24 -25.73 -7.08
C ARG A 486 25.22 -25.63 -8.61
N LEU A 487 25.88 -24.59 -9.13
CA LEU A 487 26.06 -24.42 -10.57
C LEU A 487 27.10 -25.43 -11.10
N THR A 488 27.04 -25.75 -12.38
CA THR A 488 28.16 -26.46 -13.03
C THR A 488 29.41 -25.59 -13.06
N PRO A 489 30.63 -26.17 -13.02
CA PRO A 489 31.88 -25.40 -12.98
C PRO A 489 32.00 -24.32 -14.07
N GLU A 490 31.53 -24.60 -15.27
CA GLU A 490 31.56 -23.66 -16.39
C GLU A 490 30.67 -22.43 -16.13
N LEU A 491 29.47 -22.66 -15.59
CA LEU A 491 28.52 -21.60 -15.25
C LEU A 491 28.95 -20.82 -14.01
N VAL A 492 29.63 -21.46 -13.04
CA VAL A 492 30.19 -20.78 -11.86
C VAL A 492 31.11 -19.65 -12.31
N GLU A 493 32.11 -19.95 -13.14
CA GLU A 493 33.10 -18.96 -13.57
C GLU A 493 32.48 -17.83 -14.41
N GLU A 494 31.52 -18.14 -15.28
CA GLU A 494 30.78 -17.12 -16.02
C GLU A 494 29.99 -16.21 -15.08
N CYS A 495 29.16 -16.80 -14.20
CA CYS A 495 28.29 -16.05 -13.32
C CYS A 495 29.08 -15.25 -12.28
N LYS A 496 30.20 -15.80 -11.77
CA LYS A 496 31.15 -15.12 -10.88
C LYS A 496 31.76 -13.89 -11.54
N ARG A 497 32.19 -14.00 -12.80
CA ARG A 497 32.74 -12.86 -13.55
C ARG A 497 31.70 -11.75 -13.74
N VAL A 498 30.47 -12.12 -14.10
CA VAL A 498 29.36 -11.17 -14.23
C VAL A 498 29.02 -10.52 -12.89
N PHE A 499 29.01 -11.31 -11.82
CA PHE A 499 28.79 -10.84 -10.45
C PHE A 499 29.86 -9.84 -10.01
N ALA A 500 31.15 -10.18 -10.15
CA ALA A 500 32.26 -9.31 -9.81
C ALA A 500 32.23 -7.99 -10.61
N ALA A 501 31.94 -8.06 -11.91
CA ALA A 501 31.79 -6.86 -12.74
C ALA A 501 30.59 -5.99 -12.32
N HIS A 502 29.52 -6.60 -11.78
CA HIS A 502 28.39 -5.86 -11.21
C HIS A 502 28.76 -5.20 -9.88
N GLN A 503 29.55 -5.89 -9.03
CA GLN A 503 30.03 -5.34 -7.76
C GLN A 503 30.93 -4.12 -7.98
N THR A 504 31.81 -4.13 -8.98
CA THR A 504 32.70 -3.00 -9.27
C THR A 504 31.98 -1.83 -9.95
N LYS A 505 31.00 -2.10 -10.84
CA LYS A 505 30.24 -1.02 -11.52
C LYS A 505 29.18 -0.35 -10.65
N SER A 506 28.61 -1.07 -9.68
CA SER A 506 27.51 -0.56 -8.86
C SER A 506 27.98 0.37 -7.75
N LYS A 507 29.29 0.41 -7.48
CA LYS A 507 29.87 1.19 -6.39
C LYS A 507 30.52 2.46 -6.93
N SER A 508 29.72 3.51 -6.94
CA SER A 508 30.12 4.89 -7.22
C SER A 508 30.19 5.70 -5.93
N SER A 509 30.70 5.11 -4.84
CA SER A 509 31.13 5.88 -3.69
C SER A 509 32.18 6.88 -4.17
N SER A 510 31.99 8.16 -3.86
CA SER A 510 32.91 9.18 -4.35
C SER A 510 34.31 8.90 -3.79
N PHE A 511 35.34 9.17 -4.61
CA PHE A 511 36.74 9.11 -4.17
C PHE A 511 36.94 9.85 -2.83
N ARG A 512 36.25 10.99 -2.67
CA ARG A 512 36.23 11.77 -1.43
C ARG A 512 35.74 10.96 -0.23
N LEU A 513 34.67 10.18 -0.35
CA LEU A 513 34.16 9.40 0.79
C LEU A 513 35.16 8.31 1.20
N HIS A 514 35.77 7.63 0.24
CA HIS A 514 36.85 6.69 0.52
C HIS A 514 38.00 7.37 1.24
N HIS A 515 38.46 8.52 0.74
CA HIS A 515 39.51 9.30 1.37
C HIS A 515 39.18 9.67 2.82
N LEU A 516 37.98 10.22 3.06
CA LEU A 516 37.55 10.60 4.43
C LEU A 516 37.55 9.42 5.40
N VAL A 517 37.10 8.24 4.95
CA VAL A 517 37.10 7.03 5.79
C VAL A 517 38.52 6.53 6.04
N CYS A 518 39.38 6.52 5.02
CA CYS A 518 40.77 6.08 5.17
C CYS A 518 41.56 7.03 6.08
N THR A 519 41.43 8.35 5.91
CA THR A 519 42.06 9.34 6.80
C THR A 519 41.60 9.15 8.25
N ALA A 520 40.30 8.93 8.48
CA ALA A 520 39.81 8.65 9.82
C ALA A 520 40.39 7.36 10.41
N LEU A 521 40.56 6.29 9.60
CA LEU A 521 41.21 5.06 10.05
C LEU A 521 42.70 5.24 10.34
N ASP A 522 43.40 6.05 9.53
CA ASP A 522 44.81 6.37 9.73
C ASP A 522 45.02 7.13 11.04
N GLU A 523 44.14 8.10 11.37
CA GLU A 523 44.15 8.80 12.65
C GLU A 523 43.85 7.87 13.85
N ILE A 524 43.01 6.85 13.65
CA ILE A 524 42.76 5.78 14.65
C ILE A 524 43.97 4.83 14.77
N GLY A 525 44.90 4.83 13.80
CA GLY A 525 46.07 3.96 13.76
C GLY A 525 45.81 2.58 13.13
N LEU A 526 44.79 2.46 12.27
CA LEU A 526 44.43 1.23 11.57
C LEU A 526 44.86 1.26 10.11
N SER A 527 45.80 0.37 9.76
CA SER A 527 46.20 0.13 8.38
C SER A 527 45.03 -0.41 7.57
N ASN A 528 44.68 0.32 6.52
CA ASN A 528 43.52 0.07 5.68
C ASN A 528 43.91 -0.10 4.20
N GLU A 529 43.04 -0.75 3.44
CA GLU A 529 43.14 -0.87 1.99
C GLU A 529 41.80 -0.47 1.37
N THR A 530 41.84 0.23 0.25
CA THR A 530 40.65 0.52 -0.56
C THR A 530 40.52 -0.51 -1.67
N SER A 531 39.27 -0.80 -2.08
CA SER A 531 38.99 -1.63 -3.25
C SER A 531 39.51 -3.07 -3.15
N TYR A 532 39.12 -3.80 -2.09
CA TYR A 532 39.53 -5.18 -1.89
C TYR A 532 38.59 -6.16 -2.60
N GLY A 533 39.15 -6.96 -3.53
CA GLY A 533 38.45 -8.05 -4.20
C GLY A 533 38.61 -9.38 -3.46
N SER A 534 37.51 -9.95 -2.99
CA SER A 534 37.53 -11.28 -2.38
C SER A 534 37.56 -12.41 -3.41
N ASN A 535 38.00 -13.60 -2.99
CA ASN A 535 37.99 -14.81 -3.82
C ASN A 535 36.59 -15.24 -4.27
N THR A 536 35.54 -14.79 -3.56
CA THR A 536 34.13 -15.03 -3.89
C THR A 536 33.56 -13.98 -4.85
N GLY A 537 34.39 -13.08 -5.38
CA GLY A 537 33.94 -12.04 -6.32
C GLY A 537 33.21 -10.86 -5.67
N TYR A 538 33.03 -10.84 -4.35
CA TYR A 538 32.61 -9.62 -3.64
C TYR A 538 33.72 -8.57 -3.69
N HIS A 539 33.31 -7.32 -3.84
CA HIS A 539 34.17 -6.15 -3.74
C HIS A 539 33.85 -5.36 -2.47
N LEU A 540 34.85 -5.15 -1.63
CA LEU A 540 34.76 -4.44 -0.35
C LEU A 540 35.33 -3.02 -0.51
N ASP A 541 34.67 -2.03 0.09
CA ASP A 541 35.00 -0.62 -0.16
C ASP A 541 36.27 -0.19 0.55
N VAL A 542 36.26 -0.35 1.87
CA VAL A 542 37.43 -0.14 2.72
C VAL A 542 37.55 -1.35 3.63
N VAL A 543 38.75 -1.91 3.73
CA VAL A 543 39.02 -3.04 4.59
C VAL A 543 40.14 -2.72 5.56
N VAL A 544 40.10 -3.37 6.72
CA VAL A 544 41.20 -3.44 7.67
C VAL A 544 41.64 -4.91 7.72
N PRO A 545 42.56 -5.34 6.82
CA PRO A 545 42.77 -6.76 6.53
C PRO A 545 43.24 -7.57 7.74
N ARG A 546 44.10 -6.98 8.59
CA ARG A 546 44.65 -7.65 9.78
C ARG A 546 43.56 -8.04 10.78
N GLN A 547 42.54 -7.20 10.92
CA GLN A 547 41.40 -7.40 11.81
C GLN A 547 40.22 -8.07 11.10
N LYS A 548 40.31 -8.35 9.79
CA LYS A 548 39.21 -8.80 8.94
C LYS A 548 37.94 -7.94 9.06
N ILE A 549 38.11 -6.62 9.14
CA ILE A 549 36.99 -5.68 9.16
C ILE A 549 36.75 -5.19 7.74
N ALA A 550 35.49 -5.23 7.30
CA ALA A 550 35.01 -4.65 6.06
C ALA A 550 34.07 -3.49 6.36
N ILE A 551 34.38 -2.30 5.88
CA ILE A 551 33.54 -1.10 5.99
C ILE A 551 32.90 -0.89 4.62
N GLU A 552 31.59 -1.12 4.55
CA GLU A 552 30.79 -0.96 3.34
C GLU A 552 30.16 0.44 3.30
N LEU A 553 30.44 1.18 2.23
CA LEU A 553 29.98 2.55 2.03
C LEU A 553 28.66 2.53 1.26
N ASN A 554 27.56 2.62 1.99
CA ASN A 554 26.24 2.49 1.40
C ASN A 554 25.63 3.86 1.09
N PRO A 555 25.26 4.13 -0.17
CA PRO A 555 24.44 5.30 -0.50
C PRO A 555 23.01 5.13 -0.04
N SER A 556 22.22 6.19 -0.14
CA SER A 556 20.79 6.22 0.20
C SER A 556 19.93 5.18 -0.55
N ASP A 557 20.38 4.66 -1.70
CA ASP A 557 19.68 3.61 -2.46
C ASP A 557 19.80 2.20 -1.84
N CYS A 558 20.62 2.06 -0.80
CA CYS A 558 20.74 0.85 0.00
C CYS A 558 19.79 0.81 1.20
N TYR A 559 19.04 1.90 1.42
CA TYR A 559 18.23 2.12 2.60
C TYR A 559 16.77 2.44 2.25
N GLN A 560 15.87 2.08 3.18
CA GLN A 560 14.46 2.45 3.12
C GLN A 560 14.27 3.95 3.34
N ALA A 561 13.18 4.49 2.80
CA ALA A 561 12.78 5.87 3.06
C ALA A 561 12.48 6.09 4.54
N LEU A 562 13.04 7.16 5.13
CA LEU A 562 12.87 7.53 6.54
C LEU A 562 11.49 8.16 6.80
N GLU A 563 10.76 7.65 7.80
CA GLU A 563 9.49 8.22 8.25
C GLU A 563 9.69 9.61 8.90
N SER A 564 8.66 10.46 8.82
CA SER A 564 8.68 11.76 9.51
C SER A 564 8.75 11.56 11.03
N GLY A 565 9.77 12.14 11.66
CA GLY A 565 10.05 11.99 13.10
C GLY A 565 11.15 10.97 13.43
N ASP A 566 11.61 10.19 12.45
CA ASP A 566 12.73 9.26 12.59
C ASP A 566 14.03 9.77 11.95
N GLU A 567 14.13 11.09 11.74
CA GLU A 567 15.26 11.72 11.05
C GLU A 567 16.62 11.44 11.71
N GLU A 568 16.63 11.23 13.03
CA GLU A 568 17.81 10.91 13.84
C GLU A 568 18.16 9.41 13.85
N LYS A 569 17.23 8.52 13.49
CA LYS A 569 17.47 7.06 13.48
C LYS A 569 18.16 6.62 12.20
N ASP A 570 19.05 5.63 12.28
CA ASP A 570 19.61 5.02 11.07
C ASP A 570 18.51 4.32 10.25
N PRO A 571 18.42 4.59 8.94
CA PRO A 571 17.41 3.95 8.12
C PRO A 571 17.65 2.44 7.99
N ASN A 572 16.56 1.69 7.84
CA ASN A 572 16.64 0.25 7.64
C ASN A 572 17.26 -0.08 6.28
N THR A 573 18.17 -1.05 6.25
CA THR A 573 18.79 -1.56 5.03
C THR A 573 17.81 -2.40 4.20
N PHE A 574 18.00 -2.41 2.88
CA PHE A 574 17.35 -3.39 2.00
C PHE A 574 18.00 -4.77 2.12
N ALA A 575 17.25 -5.81 1.75
CA ALA A 575 17.68 -7.19 2.00
C ALA A 575 18.96 -7.62 1.27
N PHE A 576 19.33 -6.97 0.16
CA PHE A 576 20.55 -7.30 -0.56
C PHE A 576 21.81 -6.83 0.17
N VAL A 577 21.71 -5.76 0.96
CA VAL A 577 22.79 -5.26 1.81
C VAL A 577 23.05 -6.29 2.91
N ASP A 578 21.99 -6.71 3.60
CA ASP A 578 22.07 -7.70 4.67
C ASP A 578 22.54 -9.07 4.17
N LEU A 579 22.15 -9.48 2.95
CA LEU A 579 22.64 -10.71 2.32
C LEU A 579 24.16 -10.67 2.11
N LYS A 580 24.69 -9.54 1.61
CA LYS A 580 26.13 -9.37 1.45
C LYS A 580 26.84 -9.40 2.80
N SER A 581 26.36 -8.64 3.79
CA SER A 581 26.93 -8.65 5.14
C SER A 581 27.01 -10.07 5.69
N ARG A 582 25.92 -10.82 5.61
CA ARG A 582 25.86 -12.19 6.10
C ARG A 582 26.82 -13.13 5.37
N HIS A 583 26.95 -13.03 4.05
CA HIS A 583 27.94 -13.83 3.32
C HIS A 583 29.37 -13.52 3.80
N LEU A 584 29.71 -12.24 3.96
CA LEU A 584 31.02 -11.82 4.43
C LEU A 584 31.28 -12.25 5.89
N GLU A 585 30.29 -12.12 6.75
CA GLU A 585 30.32 -12.60 8.14
C GLU A 585 30.60 -14.10 8.20
N GLN A 586 29.94 -14.91 7.37
CA GLN A 586 30.20 -16.35 7.30
C GLN A 586 31.59 -16.67 6.73
N LEU A 587 32.17 -15.79 5.92
CA LEU A 587 33.55 -15.87 5.45
C LEU A 587 34.57 -15.35 6.49
N GLY A 588 34.10 -14.97 7.68
CA GLY A 588 34.92 -14.53 8.82
C GLY A 588 35.30 -13.06 8.79
N TRP A 589 34.52 -12.20 8.11
CA TRP A 589 34.68 -10.75 8.14
C TRP A 589 33.72 -10.10 9.13
N THR A 590 34.20 -9.13 9.89
CA THR A 590 33.33 -8.19 10.62
C THR A 590 32.86 -7.13 9.65
N VAL A 591 31.55 -6.95 9.48
CA VAL A 591 31.02 -5.97 8.50
C VAL A 591 30.42 -4.76 9.20
N ILE A 592 30.93 -3.57 8.85
CA ILE A 592 30.39 -2.28 9.27
C ILE A 592 29.65 -1.66 8.08
N GLN A 593 28.35 -1.45 8.24
CA GLN A 593 27.52 -0.77 7.24
C GLN A 593 27.56 0.73 7.51
N LEU A 594 28.37 1.49 6.75
CA LEU A 594 28.51 2.93 6.92
C LEU A 594 27.55 3.67 5.99
N HIS A 595 26.70 4.53 6.56
CA HIS A 595 25.80 5.37 5.77
C HIS A 595 26.60 6.53 5.15
N ALA A 596 26.81 6.47 3.83
CA ALA A 596 27.66 7.40 3.08
C ALA A 596 27.28 8.87 3.31
N ASP A 597 26.01 9.20 3.11
CA ASP A 597 25.55 10.59 3.17
C ASP A 597 25.69 11.20 4.58
N ARG A 598 25.40 10.43 5.63
CA ARG A 598 25.54 10.87 7.04
C ARG A 598 27.00 11.08 7.41
N PHE A 599 27.87 10.14 7.03
CA PHE A 599 29.29 10.26 7.31
C PHE A 599 29.92 11.47 6.60
N GLN A 600 29.47 11.75 5.38
CA GLN A 600 29.90 12.92 4.63
C GLN A 600 29.47 14.24 5.29
N GLN A 601 28.32 14.27 5.96
CA GLN A 601 27.75 15.44 6.64
C GLN A 601 28.42 15.80 7.96
N LEU A 602 29.24 14.91 8.55
CA LEU A 602 30.00 15.23 9.77
C LEU A 602 30.90 16.45 9.52
N GLU A 603 30.94 17.41 10.45
CA GLU A 603 31.58 18.70 10.18
C GLU A 603 33.10 18.57 10.20
N SER A 604 33.67 17.94 11.23
CA SER A 604 35.12 17.85 11.42
C SER A 604 35.69 16.45 11.15
N MET A 605 37.02 16.35 11.05
CA MET A 605 37.69 15.04 11.03
C MET A 605 37.60 14.34 12.39
N GLU A 606 37.66 15.10 13.48
CA GLU A 606 37.49 14.58 14.85
C GLU A 606 36.13 13.87 15.02
N ASP A 607 35.04 14.46 14.50
CA ASP A 607 33.71 13.84 14.53
C ASP A 607 33.68 12.52 13.73
N ARG A 608 34.37 12.48 12.59
CA ARG A 608 34.49 11.28 11.74
C ARG A 608 35.27 10.18 12.43
N VAL A 609 36.38 10.53 13.07
CA VAL A 609 37.21 9.62 13.87
C VAL A 609 36.42 9.07 15.04
N MET A 610 35.72 9.93 15.79
CA MET A 610 34.89 9.51 16.93
C MET A 610 33.76 8.59 16.48
N HIS A 611 33.04 8.96 15.41
CA HIS A 611 31.97 8.15 14.85
C HIS A 611 32.47 6.77 14.39
N LEU A 612 33.56 6.73 13.63
CA LEU A 612 34.12 5.48 13.12
C LEU A 612 34.71 4.62 14.25
N SER A 613 35.35 5.22 15.25
CA SER A 613 35.85 4.54 16.44
C SER A 613 34.72 3.86 17.21
N MET A 614 33.60 4.54 17.41
CA MET A 614 32.41 3.97 18.04
C MET A 614 31.87 2.78 17.24
N LEU A 615 31.78 2.89 15.91
CA LEU A 615 31.34 1.78 15.06
C LEU A 615 32.28 0.58 15.13
N LEU A 616 33.60 0.81 15.13
CA LEU A 616 34.62 -0.23 15.28
C LEU A 616 34.53 -0.91 16.65
N GLU A 617 34.31 -0.14 17.72
CA GLU A 617 34.13 -0.68 19.07
C GLU A 617 32.86 -1.55 19.17
N ILE A 618 31.73 -1.08 18.62
CA ILE A 618 30.49 -1.85 18.58
C ILE A 618 30.68 -3.16 17.80
N ALA A 619 31.34 -3.08 16.65
CA ALA A 619 31.57 -4.24 15.78
C ALA A 619 32.45 -5.29 16.46
N THR A 620 33.57 -4.87 17.07
CA THR A 620 34.49 -5.76 17.77
C THR A 620 33.92 -6.32 19.08
N CYS A 621 33.18 -5.51 19.87
CA CYS A 621 32.54 -5.98 21.10
C CYS A 621 31.42 -7.02 20.86
N ARG A 622 30.70 -6.92 19.73
CA ARG A 622 29.67 -7.90 19.35
C ARG A 622 30.27 -9.28 19.06
N GLU A 623 31.45 -9.34 18.45
CA GLU A 623 32.15 -10.61 18.21
C GLU A 623 32.61 -11.28 19.51
N PHE A 624 33.11 -10.51 20.49
CA PHE A 624 33.47 -11.06 21.81
C PHE A 624 32.27 -11.69 22.53
N LYS A 625 31.05 -11.12 22.39
CA LYS A 625 29.82 -11.72 22.94
C LYS A 625 29.38 -12.98 22.19
N ALA A 626 29.55 -13.03 20.86
CA ALA A 626 29.22 -14.22 20.06
C ALA A 626 30.18 -15.40 20.33
N ILE A 627 31.47 -15.13 20.49
CA ILE A 627 32.51 -16.14 20.78
C ILE A 627 32.40 -16.67 22.22
N SER A 628 32.03 -15.82 23.18
CA SER A 628 31.83 -16.23 24.58
C SER A 628 30.57 -17.08 24.79
N THR A 629 29.53 -16.88 23.97
CA THR A 629 28.32 -17.73 24.02
C THR A 629 28.51 -19.08 23.34
N THR A 630 29.31 -19.18 22.26
CA THR A 630 29.66 -20.47 21.64
C THR A 630 30.62 -21.30 22.49
N ARG A 631 31.49 -20.67 23.30
CA ARG A 631 32.35 -21.38 24.27
C ARG A 631 31.65 -21.80 25.57
N ALA A 632 30.41 -21.35 25.81
CA ALA A 632 29.68 -21.61 27.05
C ALA A 632 28.70 -22.80 26.98
N GLN A 633 28.68 -23.58 25.89
CA GLN A 633 28.09 -24.93 25.90
C GLN A 633 29.19 -25.96 26.15
N PRO A 634 29.41 -26.43 27.40
CA PRO A 634 30.12 -27.66 27.61
C PRO A 634 29.20 -28.83 27.23
N ASP A 635 29.79 -29.80 26.56
CA ASP A 635 29.23 -31.10 26.24
C ASP A 635 28.28 -31.63 27.33
N ARG A 636 27.04 -31.88 26.94
CA ARG A 636 26.21 -32.90 27.57
C ARG A 636 25.65 -33.79 26.48
N THR A 637 26.33 -34.93 26.38
CA THR A 637 25.86 -36.24 25.89
C THR A 637 24.36 -36.44 25.95
#